data_AF-A0AAW1HKV8-F1
#
_entry.id   AF-A0AAW1HKV8-F1
#
_cell.length_a   1.000
_cell.length_b   1.000
_cell.length_c   1.000
_cell.angle_alpha   90.00
_cell.angle_beta   90.00
_cell.angle_gamma   90.00
#
_symmetry.space_group_name_H-M   'P 1'
#
loop_
_entity.id
_entity.type
_entity.pdbx_description
1 polymer ?
#
loop_
_entity_poly.entity_id
_entity_poly.type
_entity_poly.pdbx_seq_one_letter_code
_entity_poly.pdbx_strand_id
1 'polypeptide(L)'
;MAYRARIAVYKICWSTGCHGSDILAAMDQAIVDGVDVISLSVGGNPSANPYFKDTIAIGAFRAAQKGVVVSVAAGNSGFKDFTAVNVAPWILTVGASTIDRKFHADVVLGDGRWFEGVSLYDGKRLNESVFWGLVNGKDVGSERCEDGKLDASKVASKMVICEVGGTARAAKGYAVKQAGGVGMILVNHVVKAEGLIADAHLIAATAVTSTAGNQIKDYMSSNPNPTATIDFRGTVVGPTTLSPRVAAFSGRGPNKVTPEILKPDVVAPGVNILAGWTGFTSPTGLNVDPRRVQFNIISGTSMACPHVSGLAALLKSAHPNWSVSAKSALMTTSYNLDNSGKNLTDVATGNPSTPFAHGSGHVDPNKALDPGLVYDSDVNDYIDFLCSIGYNQKQISTFVKDPATINCGTRNLSSLGDLNYPSFSVVFGSGQKVVKYTRRVTNVGPSAHAVYRVNVNAPSNVRVRVVPERLIFRARKPTLSYEIRFTSTATDARSVNGTSSFGSIEWSDGSHRVRSPIAVRWVMGTQENMVASI
;
A
#
# COMPACT_ATOMS: atom_id res chain seq x y z
N MET A 1 3.31 -5.06 -16.39
CA MET A 1 4.05 -6.29 -16.02
C MET A 1 3.87 -7.40 -17.04
N ALA A 2 2.65 -7.90 -17.30
CA ALA A 2 2.41 -8.97 -18.28
C ALA A 2 1.98 -8.41 -19.65
N TYR A 3 2.92 -8.10 -20.54
CA TYR A 3 2.64 -7.37 -21.79
C TYR A 3 1.88 -8.18 -22.86
N ARG A 4 1.79 -9.51 -22.73
CA ARG A 4 0.99 -10.39 -23.61
C ARG A 4 -0.30 -10.88 -22.97
N ALA A 5 -0.58 -10.49 -21.72
CA ALA A 5 -1.83 -10.87 -21.06
C ALA A 5 -3.02 -10.24 -21.79
N ARG A 6 -4.12 -10.98 -21.90
CA ARG A 6 -5.38 -10.46 -22.42
C ARG A 6 -6.05 -9.61 -21.36
N ILE A 7 -6.78 -8.59 -21.78
CA ILE A 7 -7.48 -7.66 -20.90
C ILE A 7 -8.97 -7.79 -21.17
N ALA A 8 -9.74 -8.10 -20.12
CA ALA A 8 -11.19 -7.95 -20.09
C ALA A 8 -11.53 -6.75 -19.18
N VAL A 9 -12.33 -5.81 -19.68
CA VAL A 9 -12.63 -4.56 -18.98
C VAL A 9 -14.06 -4.59 -18.47
N TYR A 10 -14.22 -4.46 -17.15
CA TYR A 10 -15.52 -4.32 -16.50
C TYR A 10 -15.60 -2.95 -15.84
N LYS A 11 -16.43 -2.07 -16.39
CA LYS A 11 -16.57 -0.70 -15.89
C LYS A 11 -17.52 -0.66 -14.69
N ILE A 12 -16.96 -0.32 -13.53
CA ILE A 12 -17.67 -0.30 -12.23
C ILE A 12 -17.70 1.09 -11.57
N CYS A 13 -17.01 2.07 -12.16
CA CYS A 13 -16.87 3.41 -11.61
C CYS A 13 -17.40 4.45 -12.59
N TRP A 14 -18.11 5.41 -12.04
CA TRP A 14 -18.75 6.52 -12.73
C TRP A 14 -18.33 7.84 -12.08
N SER A 15 -18.84 8.96 -12.59
CA SER A 15 -18.58 10.28 -11.99
C SER A 15 -19.10 10.39 -10.55
N THR A 16 -20.10 9.58 -10.18
CA THR A 16 -20.67 9.48 -8.83
C THR A 16 -19.92 8.52 -7.91
N GLY A 17 -18.87 7.84 -8.41
CA GLY A 17 -18.09 6.86 -7.67
C GLY A 17 -18.29 5.43 -8.16
N CYS A 18 -17.83 4.47 -7.36
CA CYS A 18 -17.91 3.04 -7.66
C CYS A 18 -18.90 2.38 -6.70
N HIS A 19 -20.09 2.04 -7.20
CA HIS A 19 -21.14 1.46 -6.35
C HIS A 19 -20.83 -0.01 -6.04
N GLY A 20 -21.09 -0.44 -4.79
CA GLY A 20 -20.84 -1.82 -4.37
C GLY A 20 -21.61 -2.87 -5.19
N SER A 21 -22.81 -2.52 -5.67
CA SER A 21 -23.61 -3.35 -6.58
C SER A 21 -22.88 -3.60 -7.91
N ASP A 22 -22.34 -2.53 -8.51
CA ASP A 22 -21.64 -2.60 -9.80
C ASP A 22 -20.35 -3.40 -9.65
N ILE A 23 -19.62 -3.19 -8.55
CA ILE A 23 -18.42 -3.96 -8.20
C ILE A 23 -18.74 -5.45 -8.13
N LEU A 24 -19.76 -5.82 -7.35
CA LEU A 24 -20.11 -7.23 -7.15
C LEU A 24 -20.58 -7.88 -8.46
N ALA A 25 -21.43 -7.21 -9.23
CA ALA A 25 -21.91 -7.71 -10.51
C ALA A 25 -20.78 -7.91 -11.52
N ALA A 26 -19.83 -6.97 -11.59
CA ALA A 26 -18.67 -7.09 -12.46
C ALA A 26 -17.73 -8.23 -12.04
N MET A 27 -17.50 -8.41 -10.74
CA MET A 27 -16.69 -9.53 -10.24
C MET A 27 -17.36 -10.87 -10.55
N ASP A 28 -18.67 -10.99 -10.31
CA ASP A 28 -19.43 -12.21 -10.64
C ASP A 28 -19.36 -12.50 -12.16
N GLN A 29 -19.54 -11.49 -13.01
CA GLN A 29 -19.43 -11.66 -14.47
C GLN A 29 -18.01 -12.05 -14.91
N ALA A 30 -16.98 -11.41 -14.35
CA ALA A 30 -15.59 -11.73 -14.67
C ALA A 30 -15.24 -13.18 -14.31
N ILE A 31 -15.77 -13.69 -13.20
CA ILE A 31 -15.62 -15.10 -12.80
C ILE A 31 -16.30 -16.03 -13.81
N VAL A 32 -17.50 -15.69 -14.29
CA VAL A 32 -18.23 -16.46 -15.31
C VAL A 32 -17.48 -16.47 -16.64
N ASP A 33 -16.89 -15.34 -17.03
CA ASP A 33 -16.10 -15.19 -18.26
C ASP A 33 -14.75 -15.92 -18.19
N GLY A 34 -14.39 -16.48 -17.03
CA GLY A 34 -13.20 -17.32 -16.86
C GLY A 34 -11.89 -16.54 -16.73
N VAL A 35 -11.90 -15.34 -16.14
CA VAL A 35 -10.66 -14.58 -15.92
C VAL A 35 -9.72 -15.28 -14.94
N ASP A 36 -8.40 -15.17 -15.18
CA ASP A 36 -7.38 -15.74 -14.29
C ASP A 36 -7.08 -14.89 -13.05
N VAL A 37 -7.13 -13.56 -13.23
CA VAL A 37 -6.75 -12.56 -12.23
C VAL A 37 -7.71 -11.37 -12.32
N ILE A 38 -8.20 -10.91 -11.18
CA ILE A 38 -8.96 -9.66 -11.06
C ILE A 38 -8.05 -8.59 -10.43
N SER A 39 -7.83 -7.50 -11.16
CA SER A 39 -7.10 -6.31 -10.70
C SER A 39 -8.08 -5.22 -10.29
N LEU A 40 -8.20 -4.93 -9.01
CA LEU A 40 -9.21 -4.00 -8.49
C LEU A 40 -8.58 -2.83 -7.72
N SER A 41 -8.42 -1.70 -8.40
CA SER A 41 -7.78 -0.49 -7.85
C SER A 41 -8.74 0.45 -7.12
N VAL A 42 -9.72 -0.11 -6.38
CA VAL A 42 -10.74 0.61 -5.61
C VAL A 42 -10.87 0.05 -4.19
N GLY A 43 -11.54 0.76 -3.30
CA GLY A 43 -11.80 0.33 -1.92
C GLY A 43 -12.75 1.28 -1.21
N GLY A 44 -13.31 0.82 -0.08
CA GLY A 44 -14.12 1.67 0.80
C GLY A 44 -13.30 2.82 1.41
N ASN A 45 -13.95 3.90 1.82
CA ASN A 45 -13.31 5.05 2.47
C ASN A 45 -14.12 5.41 3.74
N PRO A 46 -13.51 5.64 4.93
CA PRO A 46 -12.08 5.66 5.27
C PRO A 46 -11.58 4.44 6.05
N SER A 47 -12.38 3.40 6.27
CA SER A 47 -11.98 2.21 7.03
C SER A 47 -12.53 0.94 6.41
N ALA A 48 -11.87 -0.18 6.69
CA ALA A 48 -12.36 -1.51 6.32
C ALA A 48 -13.71 -1.81 6.99
N ASN A 49 -14.64 -2.37 6.21
CA ASN A 49 -15.92 -2.87 6.71
C ASN A 49 -15.79 -4.34 7.15
N PRO A 50 -16.68 -4.82 8.04
CA PRO A 50 -16.83 -6.26 8.26
C PRO A 50 -17.05 -6.99 6.92
N TYR A 51 -16.45 -8.16 6.76
CA TYR A 51 -16.39 -8.86 5.46
C TYR A 51 -17.77 -9.08 4.84
N PHE A 52 -18.80 -9.41 5.64
CA PHE A 52 -20.16 -9.66 5.14
C PHE A 52 -20.90 -8.39 4.66
N LYS A 53 -20.33 -7.20 4.89
CA LYS A 53 -20.81 -5.90 4.37
C LYS A 53 -19.89 -5.34 3.29
N ASP A 54 -18.79 -6.00 2.99
CA ASP A 54 -17.80 -5.57 2.00
C ASP A 54 -18.02 -6.33 0.68
N THR A 55 -18.55 -5.64 -0.33
CA THR A 55 -18.82 -6.24 -1.65
C THR A 55 -17.55 -6.74 -2.34
N ILE A 56 -16.40 -6.11 -2.09
CA ILE A 56 -15.11 -6.57 -2.62
C ILE A 56 -14.72 -7.87 -1.92
N ALA A 57 -14.86 -7.95 -0.59
CA ALA A 57 -14.59 -9.18 0.15
C ALA A 57 -15.49 -10.33 -0.31
N ILE A 58 -16.79 -10.08 -0.49
CA ILE A 58 -17.76 -11.08 -0.96
C ILE A 58 -17.41 -11.57 -2.37
N GLY A 59 -17.21 -10.65 -3.33
CA GLY A 59 -16.84 -11.01 -4.69
C GLY A 59 -15.49 -11.73 -4.76
N ALA A 60 -14.51 -11.30 -3.96
CA ALA A 60 -13.20 -11.94 -3.92
C ALA A 60 -13.23 -13.34 -3.32
N PHE A 61 -14.14 -13.61 -2.38
CA PHE A 61 -14.34 -14.94 -1.83
C PHE A 61 -14.83 -15.91 -2.93
N ARG A 62 -15.81 -15.48 -3.73
CA ARG A 62 -16.33 -16.25 -4.87
C ARG A 62 -15.27 -16.46 -5.96
N ALA A 63 -14.44 -15.45 -6.21
CA ALA A 63 -13.29 -15.56 -7.11
C ALA A 63 -12.30 -16.63 -6.61
N ALA A 64 -11.98 -16.64 -5.31
CA ALA A 64 -11.11 -17.64 -4.71
C ALA A 64 -11.69 -19.07 -4.86
N GLN A 65 -13.02 -19.24 -4.76
CA GLN A 65 -13.69 -20.52 -5.01
C GLN A 65 -13.49 -21.07 -6.43
N LYS A 66 -13.15 -20.19 -7.37
CA LYS A 66 -12.89 -20.53 -8.77
C LYS A 66 -11.41 -20.47 -9.14
N GLY A 67 -10.52 -20.35 -8.15
CA GLY A 67 -9.08 -20.28 -8.38
C GLY A 67 -8.60 -18.97 -9.04
N VAL A 68 -9.43 -17.92 -9.00
CA VAL A 68 -9.11 -16.59 -9.55
C VAL A 68 -8.39 -15.78 -8.48
N VAL A 69 -7.22 -15.23 -8.82
CA VAL A 69 -6.46 -14.38 -7.90
C VAL A 69 -7.03 -12.97 -7.91
N VAL A 70 -7.36 -12.42 -6.74
CA VAL A 70 -7.86 -11.04 -6.62
C VAL A 70 -6.82 -10.16 -5.95
N SER A 71 -6.27 -9.22 -6.70
CA SER A 71 -5.39 -8.18 -6.18
C SER A 71 -6.17 -6.88 -6.02
N VAL A 72 -6.01 -6.25 -4.86
CA VAL A 72 -6.76 -5.03 -4.52
C VAL A 72 -5.83 -4.01 -3.86
N ALA A 73 -6.01 -2.74 -4.17
CA ALA A 73 -5.24 -1.64 -3.59
C ALA A 73 -5.46 -1.52 -2.05
N ALA A 74 -4.42 -1.21 -1.28
CA ALA A 74 -4.53 -1.05 0.17
C ALA A 74 -5.31 0.21 0.61
N GLY A 75 -5.43 1.21 -0.28
CA GLY A 75 -6.01 2.53 0.01
C GLY A 75 -4.93 3.60 0.13
N ASN A 76 -5.34 4.88 0.05
CA ASN A 76 -4.44 6.04 0.02
C ASN A 76 -4.59 6.96 1.25
N SER A 77 -5.14 6.43 2.35
CA SER A 77 -5.45 7.17 3.58
C SER A 77 -4.37 7.00 4.66
N GLY A 78 -3.17 6.54 4.31
CA GLY A 78 -2.01 6.55 5.19
C GLY A 78 -1.69 7.97 5.69
N PHE A 79 -0.82 8.14 6.67
CA PHE A 79 0.19 7.21 7.19
C PHE A 79 -0.16 6.59 8.54
N LYS A 80 -1.29 6.99 9.15
CA LYS A 80 -1.71 6.47 10.45
C LYS A 80 -2.02 4.97 10.33
N ASP A 81 -1.82 4.24 11.42
CA ASP A 81 -2.24 2.84 11.56
C ASP A 81 -3.75 2.69 11.27
N PHE A 82 -4.16 1.46 10.91
CA PHE A 82 -5.57 1.08 10.66
C PHE A 82 -6.25 1.82 9.50
N THR A 83 -5.48 2.19 8.47
CA THR A 83 -5.96 2.92 7.30
C THR A 83 -6.08 2.05 6.05
N ALA A 84 -5.62 0.80 6.08
CA ALA A 84 -5.86 -0.17 5.02
C ALA A 84 -7.35 -0.58 4.98
N VAL A 85 -7.94 -0.59 3.78
CA VAL A 85 -9.41 -0.75 3.62
C VAL A 85 -9.82 -2.10 3.03
N ASN A 86 -8.99 -2.72 2.20
CA ASN A 86 -9.24 -4.03 1.60
C ASN A 86 -8.47 -5.10 2.37
N VAL A 87 -9.07 -5.68 3.40
CA VAL A 87 -8.34 -6.45 4.43
C VAL A 87 -8.72 -7.93 4.53
N ALA A 88 -9.63 -8.42 3.67
CA ALA A 88 -10.01 -9.84 3.70
C ALA A 88 -8.81 -10.77 3.43
N PRO A 89 -8.73 -11.94 4.11
CA PRO A 89 -7.57 -12.83 3.98
C PRO A 89 -7.40 -13.42 2.56
N TRP A 90 -8.49 -13.69 1.86
CA TRP A 90 -8.45 -14.23 0.49
C TRP A 90 -8.10 -13.20 -0.59
N ILE A 91 -7.90 -11.92 -0.22
CA ILE A 91 -7.46 -10.85 -1.12
C ILE A 91 -5.94 -10.66 -1.03
N LEU A 92 -5.28 -10.41 -2.15
CA LEU A 92 -3.90 -9.90 -2.21
C LEU A 92 -3.89 -8.36 -2.15
N THR A 93 -3.66 -7.82 -0.95
CA THR A 93 -3.73 -6.38 -0.66
C THR A 93 -2.39 -5.70 -0.91
N VAL A 94 -2.39 -4.67 -1.76
CA VAL A 94 -1.15 -4.07 -2.29
C VAL A 94 -0.96 -2.63 -1.82
N GLY A 95 0.12 -2.39 -1.08
CA GLY A 95 0.59 -1.05 -0.74
C GLY A 95 1.47 -0.44 -1.84
N ALA A 96 1.75 0.86 -1.73
CA ALA A 96 2.52 1.61 -2.72
C ALA A 96 3.93 1.94 -2.23
N SER A 97 4.91 1.79 -3.12
CA SER A 97 6.30 2.22 -2.94
C SER A 97 6.77 3.17 -4.04
N THR A 98 7.85 3.89 -3.77
CA THR A 98 8.59 4.68 -4.75
C THR A 98 9.46 3.81 -5.65
N ILE A 99 9.90 4.39 -6.76
CA ILE A 99 10.93 3.87 -7.67
C ILE A 99 12.15 4.82 -7.68
N ASP A 100 13.22 4.43 -8.36
CA ASP A 100 14.47 5.18 -8.50
C ASP A 100 14.40 6.37 -9.48
N ARG A 101 13.18 6.77 -9.87
CA ARG A 101 12.89 7.88 -10.78
C ARG A 101 12.22 9.04 -10.04
N LYS A 102 12.72 10.25 -10.29
CA LYS A 102 12.15 11.53 -9.81
C LYS A 102 11.99 12.53 -10.94
N PHE A 103 11.09 13.50 -10.75
CA PHE A 103 10.82 14.60 -11.68
C PHE A 103 11.20 15.92 -11.01
N HIS A 104 12.46 16.31 -11.08
CA HIS A 104 13.03 17.42 -10.31
C HIS A 104 12.51 18.79 -10.79
N ALA A 105 12.08 19.60 -9.82
CA ALA A 105 11.69 20.99 -9.98
C ALA A 105 12.07 21.73 -8.68
N ASP A 106 13.33 22.08 -8.53
CA ASP A 106 13.89 22.54 -7.26
C ASP A 106 13.59 24.03 -7.04
N VAL A 107 13.29 24.41 -5.80
CA VAL A 107 13.08 25.82 -5.43
C VAL A 107 14.43 26.44 -5.15
N VAL A 108 14.73 27.59 -5.76
CA VAL A 108 15.92 28.40 -5.45
C VAL A 108 15.46 29.75 -4.89
N LEU A 109 15.90 30.09 -3.68
CA LEU A 109 15.59 31.36 -3.01
C LEU A 109 16.57 32.45 -3.42
N GLY A 110 16.16 33.72 -3.29
CA GLY A 110 17.01 34.87 -3.61
C GLY A 110 18.26 35.02 -2.74
N ASP A 111 18.35 34.27 -1.63
CA ASP A 111 19.56 34.18 -0.79
C ASP A 111 20.49 33.02 -1.18
N GLY A 112 20.18 32.31 -2.28
CA GLY A 112 20.98 31.21 -2.82
C GLY A 112 20.71 29.84 -2.19
N ARG A 113 19.87 29.74 -1.15
CA ARG A 113 19.43 28.43 -0.64
C ARG A 113 18.53 27.76 -1.67
N TRP A 114 18.62 26.43 -1.75
CA TRP A 114 17.76 25.64 -2.63
C TRP A 114 17.12 24.47 -1.86
N PHE A 115 15.95 24.05 -2.32
CA PHE A 115 15.17 22.97 -1.75
C PHE A 115 14.69 22.02 -2.86
N GLU A 116 14.88 20.72 -2.64
CA GLU A 116 14.40 19.70 -3.57
C GLU A 116 12.87 19.79 -3.72
N GLY A 117 12.41 19.79 -4.98
CA GLY A 117 10.99 19.79 -5.31
C GLY A 117 10.68 18.88 -6.50
N VAL A 118 9.39 18.61 -6.73
CA VAL A 118 8.95 17.79 -7.86
C VAL A 118 7.81 18.42 -8.64
N SER A 119 7.78 18.18 -9.95
CA SER A 119 6.74 18.68 -10.85
C SER A 119 6.66 17.89 -12.15
N LEU A 120 5.47 17.82 -12.74
CA LEU A 120 5.25 17.40 -14.13
C LEU A 120 4.84 18.60 -15.00
N TYR A 121 5.18 19.82 -14.59
CA TYR A 121 4.95 21.00 -15.40
C TYR A 121 5.81 20.97 -16.68
N ASP A 122 5.15 20.95 -17.83
CA ASP A 122 5.74 20.92 -19.17
C ASP A 122 5.41 22.21 -19.98
N GLY A 123 5.04 23.29 -19.28
CA GLY A 123 4.77 24.57 -19.93
C GLY A 123 6.02 25.44 -20.08
N LYS A 124 5.83 26.73 -20.36
CA LYS A 124 6.94 27.71 -20.41
C LYS A 124 7.62 27.77 -19.04
N ARG A 125 8.88 27.36 -18.98
CA ARG A 125 9.71 27.41 -17.77
C ARG A 125 9.98 28.86 -17.36
N LEU A 126 10.17 29.07 -16.06
CA LEU A 126 10.68 30.35 -15.56
C LEU A 126 12.12 30.51 -16.03
N ASN A 127 12.55 31.75 -16.29
CA ASN A 127 13.97 32.02 -16.49
C ASN A 127 14.66 31.88 -15.12
N GLU A 128 15.58 30.92 -15.00
CA GLU A 128 16.30 30.60 -13.76
C GLU A 128 17.17 31.77 -13.26
N SER A 129 17.54 32.71 -14.14
CA SER A 129 18.24 33.95 -13.76
C SER A 129 17.31 35.05 -13.22
N VAL A 130 15.98 34.85 -13.28
CA VAL A 130 14.99 35.83 -12.82
C VAL A 130 14.32 35.31 -11.54
N PHE A 131 14.49 36.08 -10.47
CA PHE A 131 13.87 35.83 -9.17
C PHE A 131 12.59 36.66 -9.03
N TRP A 132 11.50 35.98 -8.68
CA TRP A 132 10.17 36.58 -8.56
C TRP A 132 9.85 36.83 -7.10
N GLY A 133 9.14 37.93 -6.80
CA GLY A 133 8.64 38.18 -5.45
C GLY A 133 7.82 37.00 -4.93
N LEU A 134 8.02 36.61 -3.68
CA LEU A 134 7.38 35.46 -3.07
C LEU A 134 6.38 35.91 -2.01
N VAL A 135 5.12 35.43 -2.08
CA VAL A 135 4.07 35.77 -1.12
C VAL A 135 3.43 34.53 -0.52
N ASN A 136 2.98 34.63 0.73
CA ASN A 136 2.28 33.54 1.40
C ASN A 136 0.81 33.58 1.04
N GLY A 137 0.26 32.47 0.53
CA GLY A 137 -1.16 32.33 0.22
C GLY A 137 -2.05 32.82 1.37
N LYS A 138 -1.67 32.54 2.62
CA LYS A 138 -2.38 32.99 3.82
C LYS A 138 -2.52 34.51 3.90
N ASP A 139 -1.46 35.25 3.57
CA ASP A 139 -1.39 36.71 3.67
C ASP A 139 -2.04 37.43 2.49
N VAL A 140 -2.30 36.69 1.40
CA VAL A 140 -2.97 37.16 0.19
C VAL A 140 -4.35 36.55 -0.01
N GLY A 141 -4.94 35.97 1.04
CA GLY A 141 -6.38 35.62 1.10
C GLY A 141 -6.72 34.13 1.24
N SER A 142 -5.82 33.22 0.89
CA SER A 142 -6.04 31.77 1.05
C SER A 142 -4.75 30.98 1.18
N GLU A 143 -4.51 30.41 2.37
CA GLU A 143 -3.38 29.50 2.63
C GLU A 143 -3.37 28.29 1.67
N ARG A 144 -4.55 27.85 1.24
CA ARG A 144 -4.74 26.73 0.32
C ARG A 144 -4.88 27.18 -1.13
N CYS A 145 -4.74 28.46 -1.45
CA CYS A 145 -4.89 29.01 -2.79
C CYS A 145 -6.17 28.52 -3.48
N GLU A 146 -7.28 28.62 -2.75
CA GLU A 146 -8.60 28.25 -3.27
C GLU A 146 -9.04 29.25 -4.35
N ASP A 147 -9.73 28.73 -5.35
CA ASP A 147 -10.20 29.52 -6.49
C ASP A 147 -11.08 30.69 -6.04
N GLY A 148 -10.86 31.86 -6.64
CA GLY A 148 -11.56 33.11 -6.31
C GLY A 148 -11.21 33.76 -4.95
N LYS A 149 -10.31 33.18 -4.13
CA LYS A 149 -9.99 33.73 -2.80
C LYS A 149 -8.69 34.53 -2.71
N LEU A 150 -7.85 34.50 -3.74
CA LEU A 150 -6.58 35.21 -3.76
C LEU A 150 -6.76 36.68 -4.17
N ASP A 151 -6.10 37.60 -3.46
CA ASP A 151 -6.03 39.01 -3.80
C ASP A 151 -5.09 39.23 -4.99
N ALA A 152 -5.68 39.44 -6.17
CA ALA A 152 -4.95 39.61 -7.43
C ALA A 152 -3.94 40.76 -7.39
N SER A 153 -4.23 41.84 -6.65
CA SER A 153 -3.31 42.99 -6.55
C SER A 153 -2.01 42.64 -5.83
N LYS A 154 -2.07 41.70 -4.88
CA LYS A 154 -0.91 41.24 -4.11
C LYS A 154 -0.15 40.11 -4.78
N VAL A 155 -0.84 39.33 -5.62
CA VAL A 155 -0.31 38.14 -6.31
C VAL A 155 0.27 38.45 -7.69
N ALA A 156 -0.17 39.51 -8.36
CA ALA A 156 0.29 39.87 -9.69
C ALA A 156 1.82 39.90 -9.82
N SER A 157 2.36 39.18 -10.81
CA SER A 157 3.81 39.05 -11.08
C SER A 157 4.65 38.46 -9.93
N LYS A 158 4.03 37.66 -9.04
CA LYS A 158 4.70 36.99 -7.92
C LYS A 158 4.50 35.48 -7.91
N MET A 159 5.38 34.78 -7.21
CA MET A 159 5.19 33.38 -6.84
C MET A 159 4.40 33.29 -5.53
N VAL A 160 3.56 32.26 -5.41
CA VAL A 160 2.73 32.05 -4.22
C VAL A 160 3.07 30.72 -3.56
N ILE A 161 3.30 30.73 -2.25
CA ILE A 161 3.37 29.50 -1.45
C ILE A 161 1.97 29.09 -1.00
N CYS A 162 1.58 27.86 -1.32
CA CYS A 162 0.25 27.30 -1.10
C CYS A 162 0.35 25.97 -0.34
N GLU A 163 -0.64 25.66 0.50
CA GLU A 163 -0.72 24.38 1.21
C GLU A 163 -1.61 23.37 0.49
N VAL A 164 -1.26 22.08 0.59
CA VAL A 164 -2.13 20.97 0.16
C VAL A 164 -3.46 20.91 0.96
N GLY A 165 -4.49 20.31 0.36
CA GLY A 165 -5.80 20.08 0.99
C GLY A 165 -6.93 20.97 0.46
N GLY A 166 -8.19 20.60 0.74
CA GLY A 166 -9.38 21.29 0.23
C GLY A 166 -9.66 20.99 -1.24
N THR A 167 -8.87 21.57 -2.14
CA THR A 167 -9.01 21.42 -3.61
C THR A 167 -7.85 20.62 -4.22
N ALA A 168 -8.02 20.18 -5.46
CA ALA A 168 -6.97 19.48 -6.21
C ALA A 168 -5.69 20.33 -6.33
N ARG A 169 -4.52 19.68 -6.28
CA ARG A 169 -3.20 20.36 -6.32
C ARG A 169 -3.01 21.21 -7.57
N ALA A 170 -3.44 20.71 -8.73
CA ALA A 170 -3.40 21.46 -9.98
C ALA A 170 -4.36 22.67 -9.98
N ALA A 171 -5.51 22.58 -9.30
CA ALA A 171 -6.50 23.66 -9.22
C ALA A 171 -5.94 24.87 -8.44
N LYS A 172 -5.11 24.63 -7.43
CA LYS A 172 -4.40 25.69 -6.69
C LYS A 172 -3.47 26.48 -7.60
N GLY A 173 -2.71 25.79 -8.44
CA GLY A 173 -1.86 26.43 -9.45
C GLY A 173 -2.67 27.22 -10.47
N TYR A 174 -3.85 26.73 -10.84
CA TYR A 174 -4.78 27.48 -11.69
C TYR A 174 -5.31 28.75 -11.00
N ALA A 175 -5.69 28.69 -9.73
CA ALA A 175 -6.12 29.86 -8.97
C ALA A 175 -5.03 30.94 -8.87
N VAL A 176 -3.78 30.53 -8.62
CA VAL A 176 -2.62 31.44 -8.63
C VAL A 176 -2.45 32.10 -10.01
N LYS A 177 -2.62 31.34 -11.09
CA LYS A 177 -2.58 31.87 -12.47
C LYS A 177 -3.69 32.89 -12.71
N GLN A 178 -4.92 32.63 -12.27
CA GLN A 178 -6.04 33.55 -12.43
C GLN A 178 -5.82 34.87 -11.66
N ALA A 179 -5.17 34.81 -10.49
CA ALA A 179 -4.79 35.98 -9.72
C ALA A 179 -3.57 36.74 -10.28
N GLY A 180 -3.06 36.37 -11.46
CA GLY A 180 -1.92 37.04 -12.12
C GLY A 180 -0.54 36.62 -11.61
N GLY A 181 -0.46 35.54 -10.82
CA GLY A 181 0.80 34.99 -10.34
C GLY A 181 1.62 34.34 -11.46
N VAL A 182 2.94 34.22 -11.24
CA VAL A 182 3.89 33.65 -12.21
C VAL A 182 4.31 32.21 -11.87
N GLY A 183 4.12 31.79 -10.63
CA GLY A 183 4.41 30.43 -10.21
C GLY A 183 3.89 30.07 -8.82
N MET A 184 3.95 28.78 -8.47
CA MET A 184 3.44 28.27 -7.20
C MET A 184 4.44 27.30 -6.55
N ILE A 185 4.65 27.46 -5.24
CA ILE A 185 5.32 26.46 -4.40
C ILE A 185 4.23 25.79 -3.56
N LEU A 186 4.00 24.49 -3.77
CA LEU A 186 3.00 23.72 -3.05
C LEU A 186 3.67 22.97 -1.89
N VAL A 187 3.37 23.39 -0.67
CA VAL A 187 3.89 22.75 0.55
C VAL A 187 3.00 21.57 0.93
N ASN A 188 3.63 20.43 1.16
CA ASN A 188 2.96 19.26 1.68
C ASN A 188 2.81 19.36 3.22
N HIS A 189 1.60 19.27 3.75
CA HIS A 189 1.29 19.44 5.20
C HIS A 189 1.22 18.11 5.96
N VAL A 190 1.37 16.96 5.30
CA VAL A 190 1.32 15.67 6.03
C VAL A 190 2.57 15.60 6.91
N VAL A 191 2.38 15.82 8.21
CA VAL A 191 3.41 15.89 9.25
C VAL A 191 4.39 14.73 9.06
N LYS A 192 5.64 15.05 8.70
CA LYS A 192 6.78 14.15 8.39
C LYS A 192 6.77 13.39 7.06
N ALA A 193 5.77 13.55 6.18
CA ALA A 193 5.81 12.96 4.84
C ALA A 193 6.74 13.73 3.90
N GLU A 194 7.96 13.22 3.75
CA GLU A 194 8.91 13.60 2.69
C GLU A 194 8.45 13.12 1.30
N GLY A 195 7.25 12.55 1.22
CA GLY A 195 6.73 11.88 0.04
C GLY A 195 6.12 12.88 -0.91
N LEU A 196 6.92 13.30 -1.88
CA LEU A 196 6.47 14.17 -2.93
C LEU A 196 5.82 13.36 -4.06
N ILE A 197 4.68 13.84 -4.53
CA ILE A 197 4.02 13.38 -5.74
C ILE A 197 4.24 14.46 -6.78
N ALA A 198 4.69 14.06 -7.97
CA ALA A 198 4.83 14.98 -9.08
C ALA A 198 3.46 15.13 -9.75
N ASP A 199 2.93 16.35 -9.79
CA ASP A 199 1.64 16.65 -10.41
C ASP A 199 1.84 17.47 -11.69
N ALA A 200 0.93 17.29 -12.65
CA ALA A 200 0.81 18.21 -13.77
C ALA A 200 0.24 19.55 -13.27
N HIS A 201 0.74 20.66 -13.80
CA HIS A 201 0.28 21.99 -13.47
C HIS A 201 -0.03 22.84 -14.71
N LEU A 202 -0.81 23.90 -14.54
CA LEU A 202 -1.18 24.89 -15.57
C LEU A 202 -0.36 26.19 -15.50
N ILE A 203 0.53 26.26 -14.52
CA ILE A 203 1.51 27.32 -14.23
C ILE A 203 2.79 26.65 -13.75
N ALA A 204 3.94 27.33 -13.86
CA ALA A 204 5.19 26.87 -13.26
C ALA A 204 4.98 26.61 -11.76
N ALA A 205 5.07 25.35 -11.35
CA ALA A 205 4.82 24.98 -9.98
C ALA A 205 5.66 23.79 -9.56
N THR A 206 5.94 23.71 -8.27
CA THR A 206 6.67 22.60 -7.67
C THR A 206 6.08 22.25 -6.32
N ALA A 207 6.08 20.96 -6.00
CA ALA A 207 5.73 20.47 -4.66
C ALA A 207 7.01 20.28 -3.84
N VAL A 208 7.00 20.77 -2.59
CA VAL A 208 8.10 20.64 -1.63
C VAL A 208 7.63 19.96 -0.34
N THR A 209 8.58 19.43 0.43
CA THR A 209 8.28 18.76 1.70
C THR A 209 7.81 19.76 2.75
N SER A 210 7.18 19.27 3.82
CA SER A 210 6.78 20.12 4.96
C SER A 210 7.99 20.85 5.57
N THR A 211 9.12 20.15 5.72
CA THR A 211 10.37 20.71 6.26
C THR A 211 10.91 21.83 5.38
N ALA A 212 11.00 21.61 4.07
CA ALA A 212 11.43 22.64 3.12
C ALA A 212 10.45 23.82 3.10
N GLY A 213 9.14 23.54 3.11
CA GLY A 213 8.10 24.58 3.16
C GLY A 213 8.23 25.48 4.39
N ASN A 214 8.50 24.92 5.57
CA ASN A 214 8.73 25.70 6.79
C ASN A 214 9.99 26.58 6.66
N GLN A 215 11.10 26.03 6.15
CA GLN A 215 12.33 26.79 5.94
C GLN A 215 12.16 27.93 4.91
N ILE A 216 11.35 27.72 3.89
CA ILE A 216 10.97 28.76 2.92
C ILE A 216 10.09 29.83 3.59
N LYS A 217 9.15 29.46 4.45
CA LYS A 217 8.36 30.44 5.22
C LYS A 217 9.22 31.24 6.19
N ASP A 218 10.18 30.61 6.86
CA ASP A 218 11.12 31.29 7.76
C ASP A 218 11.98 32.32 6.99
N TYR A 219 12.40 31.98 5.77
CA TYR A 219 13.04 32.93 4.86
C TYR A 219 12.13 34.12 4.54
N MET A 220 10.86 33.86 4.22
CA MET A 220 9.90 34.93 3.90
C MET A 220 9.64 35.86 5.08
N SER A 221 9.64 35.33 6.31
CA SER A 221 9.46 36.15 7.52
C SER A 221 10.71 36.95 7.90
N SER A 222 11.90 36.54 7.47
CA SER A 222 13.17 37.21 7.80
C SER A 222 13.67 38.18 6.72
N ASN A 223 13.11 38.12 5.51
CA ASN A 223 13.48 38.99 4.40
C ASN A 223 12.31 39.90 4.01
N PRO A 224 12.45 41.24 4.00
CA PRO A 224 11.37 42.15 3.62
C PRO A 224 10.97 42.07 2.14
N ASN A 225 11.84 41.54 1.28
CA ASN A 225 11.59 41.35 -0.15
C ASN A 225 11.99 39.93 -0.57
N PRO A 226 11.28 38.89 -0.07
CA PRO A 226 11.65 37.51 -0.36
C PRO A 226 11.39 37.21 -1.83
N THR A 227 12.32 36.48 -2.45
CA THR A 227 12.19 36.08 -3.85
C THR A 227 12.56 34.61 -4.05
N ALA A 228 12.05 34.02 -5.12
CA ALA A 228 12.37 32.65 -5.50
C ALA A 228 12.24 32.43 -7.03
N THR A 229 12.79 31.31 -7.49
CA THR A 229 12.56 30.74 -8.81
C THR A 229 12.46 29.20 -8.71
N ILE A 230 12.14 28.54 -9.83
CA ILE A 230 12.07 27.07 -9.92
C ILE A 230 13.04 26.60 -11.01
N ASP A 231 13.98 25.75 -10.64
CA ASP A 231 14.91 25.06 -11.55
C ASP A 231 14.30 23.72 -11.98
N PHE A 232 13.96 23.61 -13.27
CA PHE A 232 13.34 22.41 -13.84
C PHE A 232 14.37 21.49 -14.48
N ARG A 233 14.83 20.50 -13.70
CA ARG A 233 15.84 19.52 -14.14
C ARG A 233 15.26 18.28 -14.81
N GLY A 234 13.93 18.14 -14.82
CA GLY A 234 13.23 17.08 -15.55
C GLY A 234 13.38 15.70 -14.89
N THR A 235 13.42 14.64 -15.71
CA THR A 235 13.43 13.26 -15.21
C THR A 235 14.85 12.84 -14.84
N VAL A 236 15.05 12.44 -13.58
CA VAL A 236 16.29 11.84 -13.09
C VAL A 236 16.01 10.40 -12.71
N VAL A 237 16.82 9.48 -13.24
CA VAL A 237 16.80 8.04 -12.93
C VAL A 237 18.18 7.67 -12.44
N GLY A 238 18.28 6.93 -11.34
CA GLY A 238 19.57 6.37 -10.94
C GLY A 238 19.67 5.94 -9.49
N PRO A 239 20.79 5.29 -9.15
CA PRO A 239 20.98 4.66 -7.84
C PRO A 239 21.07 5.66 -6.68
N THR A 240 21.29 6.94 -6.97
CA THR A 240 21.30 8.02 -5.97
C THR A 240 19.91 8.32 -5.42
N THR A 241 18.84 7.93 -6.14
CA THR A 241 17.47 8.01 -5.63
C THR A 241 17.17 6.78 -4.77
N LEU A 242 17.16 6.97 -3.45
CA LEU A 242 16.82 5.91 -2.50
C LEU A 242 15.44 5.30 -2.79
N SER A 243 15.44 4.02 -3.13
CA SER A 243 14.23 3.29 -3.51
C SER A 243 14.38 1.77 -3.35
N PRO A 244 13.28 1.02 -3.14
CA PRO A 244 11.95 1.54 -2.87
C PRO A 244 11.83 2.12 -1.44
N ARG A 245 10.97 3.12 -1.27
CA ARG A 245 10.49 3.60 0.04
C ARG A 245 8.97 3.48 0.09
N VAL A 246 8.39 3.14 1.24
CA VAL A 246 6.93 3.00 1.36
C VAL A 246 6.28 4.37 1.29
N ALA A 247 5.34 4.56 0.35
CA ALA A 247 4.70 5.84 0.13
C ALA A 247 3.92 6.30 1.37
N ALA A 248 3.99 7.60 1.68
CA ALA A 248 3.35 8.16 2.87
C ALA A 248 1.82 7.96 2.88
N PHE A 249 1.19 8.07 1.71
CA PHE A 249 -0.26 7.87 1.56
C PHE A 249 -0.67 6.39 1.61
N SER A 250 0.26 5.43 1.43
CA SER A 250 -0.10 4.01 1.35
C SER A 250 -0.82 3.57 2.63
N GLY A 251 -1.99 2.95 2.49
CA GLY A 251 -2.78 2.45 3.62
C GLY A 251 -1.97 1.49 4.50
N ARG A 252 -2.15 1.63 5.81
CA ARG A 252 -1.38 0.90 6.83
C ARG A 252 -2.27 -0.08 7.58
N GLY A 253 -1.69 -1.22 7.92
CA GLY A 253 -2.22 -2.08 8.95
C GLY A 253 -2.17 -1.43 10.35
N PRO A 254 -2.54 -2.17 11.40
CA PRO A 254 -3.06 -3.54 11.35
C PRO A 254 -4.41 -3.66 10.64
N ASN A 255 -4.78 -4.90 10.32
CA ASN A 255 -6.13 -5.20 9.87
C ASN A 255 -7.12 -4.88 10.99
N LYS A 256 -8.05 -3.95 10.72
CA LYS A 256 -9.04 -3.48 11.70
C LYS A 256 -10.14 -4.52 11.98
N VAL A 257 -10.41 -5.42 11.04
CA VAL A 257 -11.49 -6.42 11.14
C VAL A 257 -10.98 -7.67 11.86
N THR A 258 -9.81 -8.18 11.49
CA THR A 258 -9.16 -9.33 12.15
C THR A 258 -7.67 -9.07 12.31
N PRO A 259 -7.24 -8.51 13.45
CA PRO A 259 -5.85 -8.09 13.66
C PRO A 259 -4.82 -9.23 13.59
N GLU A 260 -5.24 -10.48 13.71
CA GLU A 260 -4.41 -11.70 13.55
C GLU A 260 -4.00 -11.96 12.10
N ILE A 261 -4.56 -11.22 11.14
CA ILE A 261 -4.19 -11.27 9.72
C ILE A 261 -3.45 -9.98 9.35
N LEU A 262 -2.17 -10.12 8.97
CA LEU A 262 -1.31 -8.98 8.59
C LEU A 262 -1.82 -8.32 7.31
N LYS A 263 -1.86 -6.98 7.29
CA LYS A 263 -2.09 -6.17 6.09
C LYS A 263 -1.20 -4.91 6.07
N PRO A 264 -0.83 -4.37 4.89
CA PRO A 264 -1.02 -4.97 3.55
C PRO A 264 -0.20 -6.26 3.37
N ASP A 265 -0.36 -6.96 2.26
CA ASP A 265 0.37 -8.23 2.02
C ASP A 265 1.76 -7.98 1.45
N VAL A 266 1.88 -7.03 0.52
CA VAL A 266 3.11 -6.62 -0.18
C VAL A 266 3.03 -5.14 -0.56
N VAL A 267 4.17 -4.56 -0.96
CA VAL A 267 4.23 -3.27 -1.67
C VAL A 267 4.78 -3.43 -3.08
N ALA A 268 4.37 -2.53 -3.97
CA ALA A 268 4.83 -2.48 -5.35
C ALA A 268 4.86 -1.03 -5.86
N PRO A 269 5.51 -0.76 -7.01
CA PRO A 269 5.62 0.59 -7.57
C PRO A 269 4.28 1.29 -7.72
N GLY A 270 4.09 2.38 -6.99
CA GLY A 270 2.83 3.12 -6.95
C GLY A 270 2.99 4.64 -6.91
N VAL A 271 4.20 5.16 -7.01
CA VAL A 271 4.48 6.61 -7.01
C VAL A 271 5.03 7.03 -8.35
N ASN A 272 4.40 8.03 -8.94
CA ASN A 272 4.72 8.65 -10.23
C ASN A 272 4.89 7.60 -11.35
N ILE A 273 3.86 6.77 -11.53
CA ILE A 273 3.83 5.69 -12.52
C ILE A 273 3.26 6.21 -13.84
N LEU A 274 3.99 6.01 -14.94
CA LEU A 274 3.56 6.35 -16.29
C LEU A 274 2.69 5.21 -16.85
N ALA A 275 1.49 5.51 -17.33
CA ALA A 275 0.60 4.54 -17.97
C ALA A 275 -0.24 5.19 -19.08
N GLY A 276 -0.88 4.35 -19.90
CA GLY A 276 -1.78 4.80 -20.96
C GLY A 276 -2.94 5.63 -20.41
N TRP A 277 -3.36 6.63 -21.17
CA TRP A 277 -4.40 7.60 -20.81
C TRP A 277 -5.34 7.80 -22.00
N THR A 278 -6.64 7.92 -21.75
CA THR A 278 -7.65 7.89 -22.81
C THR A 278 -7.65 9.13 -23.70
N GLY A 279 -6.98 10.21 -23.28
CA GLY A 279 -7.10 11.52 -23.94
C GLY A 279 -8.50 12.14 -23.84
N PHE A 280 -9.42 11.58 -23.05
CA PHE A 280 -10.73 12.19 -22.78
C PHE A 280 -10.62 13.27 -21.68
N THR A 281 -9.91 12.94 -20.60
CA THR A 281 -9.63 13.87 -19.49
C THR A 281 -8.24 14.47 -19.64
N SER A 282 -8.08 15.70 -19.12
CA SER A 282 -6.79 16.37 -19.07
C SER A 282 -5.83 15.68 -18.08
N PRO A 283 -4.50 15.86 -18.22
CA PRO A 283 -3.54 15.28 -17.28
C PRO A 283 -3.71 15.79 -15.84
N THR A 284 -4.29 16.99 -15.67
CA THR A 284 -4.63 17.56 -14.35
C THR A 284 -5.99 17.12 -13.81
N GLY A 285 -6.84 16.52 -14.65
CA GLY A 285 -8.24 16.24 -14.34
C GLY A 285 -9.15 17.47 -14.29
N LEU A 286 -8.64 18.67 -14.58
CA LEU A 286 -9.43 19.91 -14.59
C LEU A 286 -10.06 20.15 -15.95
N ASN A 287 -11.32 20.59 -15.97
CA ASN A 287 -12.03 20.96 -17.20
C ASN A 287 -11.37 22.13 -17.94
N VAL A 288 -10.74 23.05 -17.20
CA VAL A 288 -10.04 24.23 -17.76
C VAL A 288 -8.71 23.89 -18.43
N ASP A 289 -8.19 22.67 -18.25
CA ASP A 289 -6.93 22.24 -18.88
C ASP A 289 -7.21 21.68 -20.28
N PRO A 290 -6.78 22.35 -21.35
CA PRO A 290 -7.06 21.91 -22.72
C PRO A 290 -6.18 20.74 -23.18
N ARG A 291 -5.10 20.41 -22.44
CA ARG A 291 -4.16 19.36 -22.85
C ARG A 291 -4.83 18.00 -22.88
N ARG A 292 -4.53 17.20 -23.89
CA ARG A 292 -4.91 15.78 -24.01
C ARG A 292 -3.67 14.97 -24.31
N VAL A 293 -3.45 13.93 -23.49
CA VAL A 293 -2.24 13.12 -23.52
C VAL A 293 -2.59 11.64 -23.68
N GLN A 294 -1.74 10.91 -24.38
CA GLN A 294 -1.87 9.45 -24.55
C GLN A 294 -1.29 8.68 -23.36
N PHE A 295 -0.45 9.33 -22.56
CA PHE A 295 0.13 8.80 -21.34
C PHE A 295 0.06 9.82 -20.23
N ASN A 296 -0.18 9.37 -19.01
CA ASN A 296 -0.19 10.22 -17.82
C ASN A 296 0.63 9.58 -16.70
N ILE A 297 1.11 10.42 -15.78
CA ILE A 297 1.88 9.99 -14.61
C ILE A 297 1.03 10.28 -13.38
N ILE A 298 0.68 9.22 -12.65
CA ILE A 298 -0.14 9.33 -11.44
C ILE A 298 0.41 8.45 -10.32
N SER A 299 -0.07 8.70 -9.10
CA SER A 299 0.35 8.00 -7.89
C SER A 299 -0.84 7.43 -7.14
N GLY A 300 -0.64 6.28 -6.50
CA GLY A 300 -1.62 5.62 -5.66
C GLY A 300 -1.33 4.14 -5.48
N THR A 301 -1.90 3.55 -4.45
CA THR A 301 -2.02 2.08 -4.34
C THR A 301 -2.78 1.49 -5.53
N SER A 302 -3.64 2.29 -6.17
CA SER A 302 -4.28 2.01 -7.45
C SER A 302 -3.30 1.75 -8.60
N MET A 303 -2.07 2.28 -8.54
CA MET A 303 -1.01 2.02 -9.53
C MET A 303 -0.16 0.81 -9.14
N ALA A 304 -0.01 0.55 -7.84
CA ALA A 304 0.71 -0.62 -7.34
C ALA A 304 -0.06 -1.94 -7.56
N CYS A 305 -1.39 -1.93 -7.35
CA CYS A 305 -2.27 -3.08 -7.56
C CYS A 305 -2.12 -3.75 -8.95
N PRO A 306 -2.18 -3.02 -10.09
CA PRO A 306 -2.03 -3.65 -11.40
C PRO A 306 -0.61 -4.16 -11.67
N HIS A 307 0.43 -3.64 -11.00
CA HIS A 307 1.75 -4.27 -11.07
C HIS A 307 1.70 -5.69 -10.53
N VAL A 308 1.19 -5.86 -9.30
CA VAL A 308 1.08 -7.17 -8.63
C VAL A 308 0.10 -8.09 -9.35
N SER A 309 -1.01 -7.56 -9.89
CA SER A 309 -1.95 -8.32 -10.72
C SER A 309 -1.27 -8.91 -11.96
N GLY A 310 -0.45 -8.12 -12.64
CA GLY A 310 0.31 -8.62 -13.78
C GLY A 310 1.38 -9.65 -13.37
N LEU A 311 1.97 -9.54 -12.18
CA LEU A 311 2.85 -10.58 -11.65
C LEU A 311 2.09 -11.87 -11.34
N ALA A 312 0.91 -11.78 -10.72
CA ALA A 312 0.04 -12.94 -10.49
C ALA A 312 -0.36 -13.61 -11.81
N ALA A 313 -0.63 -12.85 -12.87
CA ALA A 313 -0.92 -13.40 -14.20
C ALA A 313 0.29 -14.15 -14.80
N LEU A 314 1.51 -13.62 -14.65
CA LEU A 314 2.73 -14.33 -15.08
C LEU A 314 2.94 -15.61 -14.28
N LEU A 315 2.70 -15.58 -12.97
CA LEU A 315 2.78 -16.77 -12.12
C LEU A 315 1.74 -17.82 -12.49
N LYS A 316 0.49 -17.43 -12.76
CA LYS A 316 -0.53 -18.37 -13.27
C LYS A 316 -0.17 -18.92 -14.64
N SER A 317 0.47 -18.14 -15.51
CA SER A 317 0.96 -18.66 -16.79
C SER A 317 2.05 -19.72 -16.62
N ALA A 318 2.93 -19.57 -15.62
CA ALA A 318 3.98 -20.54 -15.32
C ALA A 318 3.46 -21.74 -14.51
N HIS A 319 2.47 -21.50 -13.64
CA HIS A 319 1.89 -22.44 -12.70
C HIS A 319 0.35 -22.37 -12.76
N PRO A 320 -0.31 -22.99 -13.75
CA PRO A 320 -1.74 -22.80 -14.05
C PRO A 320 -2.69 -23.06 -12.88
N ASN A 321 -2.34 -24.00 -12.01
CA ASN A 321 -3.18 -24.38 -10.87
C ASN A 321 -2.97 -23.48 -9.63
N TRP A 322 -2.05 -22.52 -9.68
CA TRP A 322 -1.80 -21.64 -8.55
C TRP A 322 -2.88 -20.55 -8.45
N SER A 323 -3.45 -20.41 -7.26
CA SER A 323 -4.28 -19.27 -6.86
C SER A 323 -3.68 -18.65 -5.59
N VAL A 324 -4.02 -19.19 -4.41
CA VAL A 324 -3.44 -18.83 -3.12
C VAL A 324 -1.93 -19.02 -3.14
N SER A 325 -1.44 -20.10 -3.74
CA SER A 325 -0.01 -20.35 -3.92
C SER A 325 0.71 -19.22 -4.65
N ALA A 326 0.08 -18.53 -5.63
CA ALA A 326 0.69 -17.37 -6.29
C ALA A 326 0.82 -16.17 -5.34
N LYS A 327 -0.19 -15.94 -4.49
CA LYS A 327 -0.11 -14.94 -3.40
C LYS A 327 1.01 -15.30 -2.42
N SER A 328 1.10 -16.57 -2.02
CA SER A 328 2.18 -17.04 -1.14
C SER A 328 3.55 -16.76 -1.75
N ALA A 329 3.77 -17.15 -3.01
CA ALA A 329 5.04 -16.95 -3.69
C ALA A 329 5.46 -15.48 -3.70
N LEU A 330 4.54 -14.57 -4.08
CA LEU A 330 4.80 -13.13 -4.09
C LEU A 330 5.16 -12.57 -2.71
N MET A 331 4.49 -13.06 -1.66
CA MET A 331 4.75 -12.64 -0.28
C MET A 331 6.10 -13.17 0.21
N THR A 332 6.36 -14.47 0.09
CA THR A 332 7.50 -15.11 0.75
C THR A 332 8.84 -14.83 0.11
N THR A 333 8.84 -14.35 -1.13
CA THR A 333 10.05 -13.99 -1.89
C THR A 333 10.31 -12.48 -1.95
N SER A 334 9.40 -11.68 -1.38
CA SER A 334 9.54 -10.22 -1.32
C SER A 334 10.81 -9.81 -0.56
N TYR A 335 11.37 -8.65 -0.94
CA TYR A 335 12.56 -8.09 -0.31
C TYR A 335 12.26 -6.82 0.50
N ASN A 336 13.08 -6.59 1.54
CA ASN A 336 12.90 -5.51 2.49
C ASN A 336 14.05 -4.48 2.48
N LEU A 337 14.89 -4.50 1.45
CA LEU A 337 16.03 -3.61 1.32
C LEU A 337 15.84 -2.61 0.19
N ASP A 338 16.31 -1.38 0.39
CA ASP A 338 16.45 -0.39 -0.68
C ASP A 338 17.74 -0.64 -1.49
N ASN A 339 17.94 0.15 -2.54
CA ASN A 339 19.11 0.13 -3.39
C ASN A 339 20.43 0.52 -2.69
N SER A 340 20.38 1.01 -1.44
CA SER A 340 21.56 1.24 -0.58
C SER A 340 21.86 0.06 0.35
N GLY A 341 21.04 -1.01 0.30
CA GLY A 341 21.15 -2.17 1.17
C GLY A 341 20.57 -1.97 2.58
N LYS A 342 19.84 -0.88 2.82
CA LYS A 342 19.20 -0.60 4.11
C LYS A 342 17.74 -1.02 4.09
N ASN A 343 17.16 -1.22 5.27
CA ASN A 343 15.73 -1.53 5.38
C ASN A 343 14.87 -0.44 4.72
N LEU A 344 13.83 -0.85 3.99
CA LEU A 344 12.88 0.07 3.36
C LEU A 344 12.45 1.16 4.34
N THR A 345 12.55 2.42 3.97
CA THR A 345 12.11 3.55 4.80
C THR A 345 10.62 3.82 4.60
N ASP A 346 9.93 4.20 5.67
CA ASP A 346 8.61 4.80 5.58
C ASP A 346 8.75 6.31 5.34
N VAL A 347 8.31 6.75 4.17
CA VAL A 347 8.40 8.15 3.75
C VAL A 347 7.62 9.09 4.67
N ALA A 348 6.57 8.60 5.35
CA ALA A 348 5.79 9.41 6.26
C ALA A 348 6.49 9.72 7.60
N THR A 349 7.43 8.89 8.02
CA THR A 349 8.06 9.02 9.34
C THR A 349 9.56 9.26 9.28
N GLY A 350 10.20 8.96 8.13
CA GLY A 350 11.66 8.96 7.98
C GLY A 350 12.34 7.74 8.61
N ASN A 351 11.59 6.87 9.29
CA ASN A 351 12.11 5.70 10.00
C ASN A 351 12.08 4.44 9.12
N PRO A 352 12.78 3.36 9.49
CA PRO A 352 12.58 2.05 8.89
C PRO A 352 11.09 1.67 8.91
N SER A 353 10.58 1.27 7.76
CA SER A 353 9.19 0.82 7.59
C SER A 353 8.96 -0.52 8.28
N THR A 354 7.71 -0.75 8.66
CA THR A 354 7.30 -1.95 9.40
C THR A 354 6.45 -2.87 8.50
N PRO A 355 6.25 -4.13 8.88
CA PRO A 355 5.27 -5.01 8.25
C PRO A 355 3.84 -4.44 8.14
N PHE A 356 3.40 -3.54 9.03
CA PHE A 356 2.10 -2.86 8.85
C PHE A 356 2.11 -1.82 7.72
N ALA A 357 3.28 -1.45 7.21
CA ALA A 357 3.44 -0.55 6.08
C ALA A 357 3.75 -1.29 4.78
N HIS A 358 4.68 -2.26 4.80
CA HIS A 358 5.14 -2.97 3.60
C HIS A 358 4.65 -4.42 3.47
N GLY A 359 3.94 -4.96 4.47
CA GLY A 359 3.56 -6.37 4.49
C GLY A 359 4.76 -7.28 4.56
N SER A 360 4.90 -8.15 3.56
CA SER A 360 6.05 -9.05 3.40
C SER A 360 7.27 -8.38 2.78
N GLY A 361 7.07 -7.25 2.07
CA GLY A 361 8.11 -6.49 1.41
C GLY A 361 7.72 -6.01 0.02
N HIS A 362 8.72 -5.53 -0.70
CA HIS A 362 8.59 -5.20 -2.11
C HIS A 362 8.65 -6.45 -2.97
N VAL A 363 7.73 -6.57 -3.93
CA VAL A 363 7.64 -7.75 -4.81
C VAL A 363 8.92 -8.01 -5.60
N ASP A 364 9.34 -9.28 -5.65
CA ASP A 364 10.44 -9.79 -6.48
C ASP A 364 9.87 -10.79 -7.50
N PRO A 365 9.67 -10.39 -8.77
CA PRO A 365 9.02 -11.24 -9.76
C PRO A 365 9.85 -12.48 -10.10
N ASN A 366 11.17 -12.37 -10.11
CA ASN A 366 12.04 -13.45 -10.54
C ASN A 366 12.13 -14.53 -9.46
N LYS A 367 12.27 -14.14 -8.20
CA LYS A 367 12.26 -15.11 -7.10
C LYS A 367 10.89 -15.74 -6.88
N ALA A 368 9.80 -15.00 -7.13
CA ALA A 368 8.44 -15.54 -7.00
C ALA A 368 8.13 -16.68 -7.98
N LEU A 369 8.87 -16.79 -9.10
CA LEU A 369 8.68 -17.88 -10.06
C LEU A 369 9.05 -19.25 -9.48
N ASP A 370 10.06 -19.30 -8.62
CA ASP A 370 10.51 -20.50 -7.91
C ASP A 370 10.69 -20.19 -6.41
N PRO A 371 9.59 -20.16 -5.64
CA PRO A 371 9.63 -19.77 -4.24
C PRO A 371 10.15 -20.90 -3.33
N GLY A 372 10.35 -22.12 -3.83
CA GLY A 372 10.67 -23.32 -3.05
C GLY A 372 9.48 -23.86 -2.25
N LEU A 373 8.93 -23.09 -1.31
CA LEU A 373 7.73 -23.46 -0.54
C LEU A 373 6.60 -22.45 -0.71
N VAL A 374 5.35 -22.94 -0.63
CA VAL A 374 4.15 -22.11 -0.58
C VAL A 374 3.25 -22.48 0.60
N TYR A 375 2.58 -21.47 1.16
CA TYR A 375 1.50 -21.59 2.13
C TYR A 375 0.18 -21.68 1.37
N ASP A 376 -0.28 -22.90 1.11
CA ASP A 376 -1.50 -23.12 0.34
C ASP A 376 -2.73 -23.20 1.26
N SER A 377 -3.85 -22.65 0.81
CA SER A 377 -5.14 -22.73 1.50
C SER A 377 -6.26 -22.92 0.49
N ASP A 378 -7.36 -23.48 0.97
CA ASP A 378 -8.57 -23.64 0.16
C ASP A 378 -9.74 -22.84 0.74
N VAL A 379 -10.89 -22.93 0.07
CA VAL A 379 -12.12 -22.24 0.48
C VAL A 379 -12.61 -22.73 1.85
N ASN A 380 -12.41 -24.00 2.18
CA ASN A 380 -12.83 -24.55 3.46
C ASN A 380 -12.04 -23.93 4.61
N ASP A 381 -10.73 -23.68 4.42
CA ASP A 381 -9.92 -22.93 5.38
C ASP A 381 -10.52 -21.52 5.63
N TYR A 382 -11.02 -20.85 4.58
CA TYR A 382 -11.70 -19.55 4.73
C TYR A 382 -13.08 -19.64 5.38
N ILE A 383 -13.84 -20.70 5.13
CA ILE A 383 -15.11 -20.95 5.82
C ILE A 383 -14.86 -21.20 7.31
N ASP A 384 -13.86 -21.99 7.66
CA ASP A 384 -13.46 -22.25 9.05
C ASP A 384 -13.05 -20.94 9.73
N PHE A 385 -12.31 -20.09 9.01
CA PHE A 385 -11.98 -18.75 9.47
C PHE A 385 -13.22 -17.88 9.71
N LEU A 386 -14.16 -17.83 8.76
CA LEU A 386 -15.42 -17.08 8.88
C LEU A 386 -16.27 -17.55 10.08
N CYS A 387 -16.34 -18.86 10.31
CA CYS A 387 -16.98 -19.41 11.50
C CYS A 387 -16.24 -18.97 12.78
N SER A 388 -14.91 -19.01 12.78
CA SER A 388 -14.07 -18.69 13.94
C SER A 388 -14.13 -17.23 14.37
N ILE A 389 -14.42 -16.30 13.45
CA ILE A 389 -14.66 -14.89 13.78
C ILE A 389 -16.09 -14.61 14.28
N GLY A 390 -16.89 -15.66 14.48
CA GLY A 390 -18.23 -15.58 15.07
C GLY A 390 -19.34 -15.22 14.08
N TYR A 391 -19.15 -15.41 12.77
CA TYR A 391 -20.22 -15.12 11.82
C TYR A 391 -21.36 -16.13 11.96
N ASN A 392 -22.58 -15.61 12.04
CA ASN A 392 -23.79 -16.44 12.08
C ASN A 392 -24.20 -16.90 10.68
N GLN A 393 -25.21 -17.76 10.65
CA GLN A 393 -25.74 -18.35 9.42
C GLN A 393 -26.12 -17.33 8.34
N LYS A 394 -26.73 -16.20 8.73
CA LYS A 394 -27.14 -15.12 7.81
C LYS A 394 -25.94 -14.36 7.26
N GLN A 395 -24.89 -14.19 8.04
CA GLN A 395 -23.65 -13.56 7.56
C GLN A 395 -22.89 -14.51 6.63
N ILE A 396 -22.81 -15.79 6.96
CA ILE A 396 -22.15 -16.81 6.13
C ILE A 396 -22.85 -16.97 4.78
N SER A 397 -24.18 -16.91 4.74
CA SER A 397 -24.96 -16.99 3.50
C SER A 397 -24.64 -15.87 2.49
N THR A 398 -23.90 -14.83 2.88
CA THR A 398 -23.41 -13.83 1.92
C THR A 398 -22.24 -14.35 1.06
N PHE A 399 -21.49 -15.33 1.57
CA PHE A 399 -20.28 -15.88 0.94
C PHE A 399 -20.52 -17.21 0.25
N VAL A 400 -21.37 -18.08 0.81
CA VAL A 400 -21.60 -19.45 0.33
C VAL A 400 -23.00 -19.60 -0.25
N LYS A 401 -23.14 -20.44 -1.29
CA LYS A 401 -24.43 -20.72 -1.94
C LYS A 401 -25.38 -21.52 -1.06
N ASP A 402 -24.86 -22.56 -0.41
CA ASP A 402 -25.64 -23.49 0.41
C ASP A 402 -25.25 -23.35 1.89
N PRO A 403 -25.64 -22.25 2.57
CA PRO A 403 -25.23 -22.01 3.94
C PRO A 403 -25.69 -23.14 4.88
N ALA A 404 -26.83 -23.78 4.60
CA ALA A 404 -27.39 -24.86 5.43
C ALA A 404 -26.44 -26.07 5.59
N THR A 405 -25.45 -26.24 4.69
CA THR A 405 -24.44 -27.30 4.81
C THR A 405 -23.26 -26.90 5.71
N ILE A 406 -23.18 -25.64 6.13
CA ILE A 406 -22.11 -25.11 6.97
C ILE A 406 -22.57 -25.11 8.42
N ASN A 407 -21.87 -25.88 9.25
CA ASN A 407 -22.10 -25.91 10.69
C ASN A 407 -20.88 -25.32 11.43
N CYS A 408 -20.96 -24.05 11.84
CA CYS A 408 -19.88 -23.41 12.60
C CYS A 408 -19.71 -23.96 14.03
N GLY A 409 -20.65 -24.76 14.54
CA GLY A 409 -20.45 -25.48 15.79
C GLY A 409 -19.32 -26.52 15.71
N THR A 410 -19.03 -27.03 14.50
CA THR A 410 -17.99 -28.04 14.27
C THR A 410 -16.81 -27.53 13.44
N ARG A 411 -16.93 -26.33 12.85
CA ARG A 411 -15.92 -25.70 11.99
C ARG A 411 -15.28 -24.52 12.70
N ASN A 412 -14.21 -24.77 13.45
CA ASN A 412 -13.48 -23.72 14.16
C ASN A 412 -11.96 -23.93 14.06
N LEU A 413 -11.25 -22.86 13.79
CA LEU A 413 -9.80 -22.77 13.98
C LEU A 413 -9.50 -22.74 15.47
N SER A 414 -8.37 -23.33 15.87
CA SER A 414 -7.92 -23.25 17.28
C SER A 414 -7.51 -21.82 17.65
N SER A 415 -7.02 -21.05 16.67
CA SER A 415 -6.81 -19.61 16.75
C SER A 415 -7.07 -18.96 15.39
N LEU A 416 -7.53 -17.71 15.36
CA LEU A 416 -7.69 -16.96 14.10
C LEU A 416 -6.40 -16.89 13.28
N GLY A 417 -5.26 -16.83 13.96
CA GLY A 417 -3.95 -16.86 13.31
C GLY A 417 -3.54 -18.23 12.77
N ASP A 418 -4.31 -19.31 12.95
CA ASP A 418 -4.06 -20.62 12.34
C ASP A 418 -4.46 -20.69 10.87
N LEU A 419 -5.18 -19.69 10.35
CA LEU A 419 -5.37 -19.58 8.90
C LEU A 419 -4.00 -19.65 8.22
N ASN A 420 -3.87 -20.54 7.24
CA ASN A 420 -2.57 -20.87 6.65
C ASN A 420 -2.05 -19.74 5.75
N TYR A 421 -1.55 -18.69 6.40
CA TYR A 421 -1.21 -17.41 5.79
C TYR A 421 0.32 -17.19 5.79
N PRO A 422 0.91 -16.59 4.73
CA PRO A 422 2.37 -16.39 4.60
C PRO A 422 2.96 -15.31 5.52
N SER A 423 2.31 -14.99 6.63
CA SER A 423 2.75 -14.03 7.63
C SER A 423 2.15 -14.34 9.00
N PHE A 424 2.69 -13.72 10.03
CA PHE A 424 2.19 -13.83 11.40
C PHE A 424 1.85 -12.44 11.93
N SER A 425 0.59 -12.23 12.31
CA SER A 425 0.18 -11.08 13.12
C SER A 425 -0.33 -11.63 14.45
N VAL A 426 0.39 -11.32 15.53
CA VAL A 426 0.20 -11.90 16.86
C VAL A 426 -0.38 -10.84 17.77
N VAL A 427 -1.54 -11.14 18.35
CA VAL A 427 -2.18 -10.28 19.36
C VAL A 427 -2.02 -10.92 20.73
N PHE A 428 -1.31 -10.26 21.63
CA PHE A 428 -1.29 -10.60 23.04
C PHE A 428 -2.40 -9.82 23.75
N GLY A 429 -3.50 -10.51 24.07
CA GLY A 429 -4.59 -9.98 24.89
C GLY A 429 -4.24 -9.90 26.38
N SER A 430 -5.19 -9.42 27.18
CA SER A 430 -5.02 -9.27 28.63
C SER A 430 -4.72 -10.61 29.30
N GLY A 431 -3.59 -10.73 30.00
CA GLY A 431 -3.16 -11.97 30.67
C GLY A 431 -2.63 -13.07 29.74
N GLN A 432 -2.71 -12.89 28.41
CA GLN A 432 -2.22 -13.87 27.45
C GLN A 432 -0.70 -13.73 27.28
N LYS A 433 0.06 -14.69 27.83
CA LYS A 433 1.53 -14.73 27.68
C LYS A 433 2.01 -15.52 26.47
N VAL A 434 1.19 -16.42 25.95
CA VAL A 434 1.57 -17.37 24.91
C VAL A 434 0.50 -17.39 23.82
N VAL A 435 0.94 -17.27 22.58
CA VAL A 435 0.14 -17.48 21.38
C VAL A 435 0.82 -18.56 20.55
N LYS A 436 0.04 -19.47 19.98
CA LYS A 436 0.54 -20.54 19.11
C LYS A 436 -0.21 -20.50 17.80
N TYR A 437 0.51 -20.72 16.71
CA TYR A 437 -0.10 -20.96 15.41
C TYR A 437 0.48 -22.21 14.77
N THR A 438 -0.32 -22.85 13.93
CA THR A 438 0.11 -23.93 13.04
C THR A 438 0.18 -23.42 11.61
N ARG A 439 1.21 -23.84 10.87
CA ARG A 439 1.32 -23.60 9.44
C ARG A 439 1.56 -24.88 8.69
N ARG A 440 1.10 -24.89 7.45
CA ARG A 440 1.30 -25.96 6.48
C ARG A 440 1.99 -25.38 5.25
N VAL A 441 3.07 -26.00 4.84
CA VAL A 441 3.84 -25.58 3.66
C VAL A 441 3.98 -26.74 2.69
N THR A 442 3.81 -26.44 1.40
CA THR A 442 3.96 -27.39 0.31
C THR A 442 5.24 -27.07 -0.45
N ASN A 443 6.08 -28.07 -0.69
CA ASN A 443 7.25 -27.95 -1.53
C ASN A 443 6.85 -27.94 -3.00
N VAL A 444 7.17 -26.84 -3.67
CA VAL A 444 6.94 -26.60 -5.10
C VAL A 444 8.24 -26.41 -5.88
N GLY A 445 9.38 -26.50 -5.18
CA GLY A 445 10.69 -26.45 -5.82
C GLY A 445 10.96 -27.68 -6.71
N PRO A 446 11.99 -27.61 -7.56
CA PRO A 446 12.27 -28.64 -8.56
C PRO A 446 12.66 -30.00 -7.96
N SER A 447 13.18 -30.03 -6.74
CA SER A 447 13.54 -31.27 -6.05
C SER A 447 12.43 -31.70 -5.08
N ALA A 448 11.90 -32.92 -5.28
CA ALA A 448 11.01 -33.56 -4.31
C ALA A 448 11.70 -33.91 -2.98
N HIS A 449 13.04 -33.93 -2.95
CA HIS A 449 13.85 -34.17 -1.76
C HIS A 449 14.56 -32.87 -1.37
N ALA A 450 13.99 -32.16 -0.42
CA ALA A 450 14.51 -30.88 0.05
C ALA A 450 14.47 -30.84 1.58
N VAL A 451 15.48 -30.20 2.17
CA VAL A 451 15.58 -30.01 3.62
C VAL A 451 15.67 -28.52 3.90
N TYR A 452 14.61 -27.99 4.51
CA TYR A 452 14.58 -26.60 4.93
C TYR A 452 14.90 -26.51 6.42
N ARG A 453 15.73 -25.53 6.78
CA ARG A 453 16.02 -25.14 8.17
C ARG A 453 15.40 -23.78 8.45
N VAL A 454 14.81 -23.63 9.63
CA VAL A 454 14.24 -22.35 10.03
C VAL A 454 15.32 -21.46 10.62
N ASN A 455 15.31 -20.19 10.22
CA ASN A 455 15.98 -19.10 10.90
C ASN A 455 14.93 -18.15 11.49
N VAL A 456 15.15 -17.66 12.69
CA VAL A 456 14.17 -16.85 13.43
C VAL A 456 14.82 -15.53 13.83
N ASN A 457 14.27 -14.43 13.32
CA ASN A 457 14.53 -13.09 13.81
C ASN A 457 13.36 -12.68 14.72
N ALA A 458 13.53 -12.85 16.03
CA ALA A 458 12.46 -12.66 16.98
C ALA A 458 12.15 -11.16 17.19
N PRO A 459 10.85 -10.77 17.25
CA PRO A 459 10.48 -9.41 17.64
C PRO A 459 10.95 -9.05 19.05
N SER A 460 11.23 -7.77 19.29
CA SER A 460 11.52 -7.26 20.64
C SER A 460 10.41 -7.67 21.62
N ASN A 461 10.82 -8.04 22.84
CA ASN A 461 9.95 -8.52 23.92
C ASN A 461 9.17 -9.82 23.62
N VAL A 462 9.61 -10.61 22.63
CA VAL A 462 8.98 -11.89 22.29
C VAL A 462 10.04 -12.97 22.08
N ARG A 463 9.82 -14.13 22.70
CA ARG A 463 10.52 -15.37 22.34
C ARG A 463 9.71 -16.12 21.31
N VAL A 464 10.35 -16.50 20.21
CA VAL A 464 9.74 -17.27 19.11
C VAL A 464 10.38 -18.66 19.04
N ARG A 465 9.56 -19.72 19.04
CA ARG A 465 10.02 -21.11 18.90
C ARG A 465 9.24 -21.81 17.79
N VAL A 466 9.94 -22.52 16.91
CA VAL A 466 9.35 -23.27 15.79
C VAL A 466 9.64 -24.75 15.96
N VAL A 467 8.63 -25.61 15.78
CA VAL A 467 8.77 -27.06 15.91
C VAL A 467 8.04 -27.76 14.76
N PRO A 468 8.71 -28.65 13.98
CA PRO A 468 10.14 -28.95 14.04
C PRO A 468 10.99 -27.77 13.49
N GLU A 469 12.28 -27.72 13.83
CA GLU A 469 13.22 -26.72 13.27
C GLU A 469 13.73 -27.08 11.86
N ARG A 470 13.37 -28.27 11.38
CA ARG A 470 13.71 -28.80 10.06
C ARG A 470 12.49 -29.42 9.41
N LEU A 471 12.25 -29.07 8.15
CA LEU A 471 11.24 -29.71 7.31
C LEU A 471 11.96 -30.57 6.26
N ILE A 472 11.64 -31.86 6.22
CA ILE A 472 12.29 -32.84 5.34
C ILE A 472 11.25 -33.36 4.36
N PHE A 473 11.25 -32.78 3.16
CA PHE A 473 10.34 -33.15 2.10
C PHE A 473 10.83 -34.39 1.35
N ARG A 474 9.87 -35.19 0.89
CA ARG A 474 10.06 -36.36 0.02
C ARG A 474 8.90 -36.43 -0.95
N ALA A 475 9.03 -37.15 -2.06
CA ALA A 475 7.96 -37.28 -3.07
C ALA A 475 6.60 -37.72 -2.47
N ARG A 476 6.59 -38.61 -1.47
CA ARG A 476 5.37 -39.07 -0.79
C ARG A 476 4.83 -38.12 0.29
N LYS A 477 5.57 -37.06 0.64
CA LYS A 477 5.23 -36.05 1.66
C LYS A 477 5.56 -34.65 1.13
N PRO A 478 4.84 -34.17 0.10
CA PRO A 478 5.09 -32.86 -0.49
C PRO A 478 4.66 -31.71 0.42
N THR A 479 3.82 -31.99 1.41
CA THR A 479 3.28 -31.00 2.34
C THR A 479 3.61 -31.39 3.78
N LEU A 480 4.10 -30.44 4.57
CA LEU A 480 4.47 -30.61 5.97
C LEU A 480 3.92 -29.46 6.82
N SER A 481 3.72 -29.74 8.10
CA SER A 481 3.26 -28.74 9.07
C SER A 481 4.31 -28.45 10.14
N TYR A 482 4.24 -27.26 10.72
CA TYR A 482 5.01 -26.87 11.89
C TYR A 482 4.17 -26.01 12.84
N GLU A 483 4.44 -26.11 14.13
CA GLU A 483 3.92 -25.19 15.16
C GLU A 483 4.93 -24.06 15.35
N ILE A 484 4.42 -22.84 15.47
CA ILE A 484 5.17 -21.67 15.93
C ILE A 484 4.55 -21.13 17.20
N ARG A 485 5.37 -20.92 18.22
CA ARG A 485 4.97 -20.42 19.54
C ARG A 485 5.62 -19.07 19.80
N PHE A 486 4.79 -18.07 20.09
CA PHE A 486 5.18 -16.74 20.53
C PHE A 486 4.95 -16.62 22.02
N THR A 487 5.97 -16.23 22.77
CA THR A 487 5.87 -16.01 24.22
C THR A 487 6.28 -14.58 24.53
N SER A 488 5.36 -13.78 25.06
CA SER A 488 5.65 -12.43 25.55
C SER A 488 6.66 -12.52 26.70
N THR A 489 7.77 -11.80 26.58
CA THR A 489 8.82 -11.70 27.60
C THR A 489 8.83 -10.35 28.31
N ALA A 490 7.83 -9.50 28.06
CA ALA A 490 7.68 -8.22 28.75
C ALA A 490 7.49 -8.47 30.25
N THR A 491 8.33 -7.82 31.07
CA THR A 491 8.29 -7.93 32.53
C THR A 491 7.13 -7.14 33.13
N ASP A 492 6.82 -5.98 32.55
CA ASP A 492 5.63 -5.18 32.83
C ASP A 492 4.75 -5.10 31.59
N ALA A 493 3.55 -5.68 31.67
CA ALA A 493 2.59 -5.66 30.58
C ALA A 493 2.15 -4.22 30.22
N ARG A 494 2.14 -3.29 31.19
CA ARG A 494 1.76 -1.88 30.94
C ARG A 494 2.76 -1.16 30.04
N SER A 495 4.04 -1.49 30.16
CA SER A 495 5.11 -0.89 29.34
C SER A 495 4.99 -1.18 27.84
N VAL A 496 4.33 -2.29 27.48
CA VAL A 496 4.15 -2.71 26.08
C VAL A 496 2.74 -2.48 25.56
N ASN A 497 1.80 -2.00 26.39
CA ASN A 497 0.41 -1.81 25.96
C ASN A 497 0.30 -0.85 24.78
N GLY A 498 -0.44 -1.23 23.75
CA GLY A 498 -0.62 -0.42 22.54
C GLY A 498 0.61 -0.33 21.64
N THR A 499 1.73 -0.96 22.02
CA THR A 499 2.95 -0.98 21.21
C THR A 499 2.93 -2.13 20.21
N SER A 500 3.82 -2.05 19.22
CA SER A 500 4.05 -3.12 18.24
C SER A 500 5.53 -3.44 18.13
N SER A 501 5.86 -4.71 17.89
CA SER A 501 7.23 -5.13 17.55
C SER A 501 7.21 -6.08 16.35
N PHE A 502 8.36 -6.19 15.67
CA PHE A 502 8.43 -6.85 14.37
C PHE A 502 9.63 -7.77 14.27
N GLY A 503 9.49 -8.82 13.46
CA GLY A 503 10.51 -9.83 13.21
C GLY A 503 10.18 -10.64 11.96
N SER A 504 10.77 -11.82 11.84
CA SER A 504 10.45 -12.74 10.74
C SER A 504 10.92 -14.17 11.04
N ILE A 505 10.36 -15.13 10.34
CA ILE A 505 11.01 -16.43 10.12
C ILE A 505 11.43 -16.57 8.66
N GLU A 506 12.46 -17.37 8.41
CA GLU A 506 12.91 -17.75 7.07
C GLU A 506 13.18 -19.24 7.04
N TRP A 507 12.53 -19.97 6.14
CA TRP A 507 12.92 -21.33 5.80
C TRP A 507 13.93 -21.28 4.65
N SER A 508 15.08 -21.94 4.80
CA SER A 508 16.06 -22.04 3.72
C SER A 508 16.62 -23.44 3.56
N ASP A 509 16.79 -23.86 2.31
CA ASP A 509 17.49 -25.07 1.89
C ASP A 509 18.90 -24.75 1.31
N GLY A 510 19.34 -23.49 1.42
CA GLY A 510 20.58 -22.97 0.85
C GLY A 510 20.42 -22.28 -0.52
N SER A 511 19.37 -22.61 -1.27
CA SER A 511 19.07 -22.00 -2.58
C SER A 511 17.84 -21.09 -2.52
N HIS A 512 16.77 -21.57 -1.87
CA HIS A 512 15.53 -20.86 -1.62
C HIS A 512 15.55 -20.18 -0.25
N ARG A 513 14.82 -19.08 -0.14
CA ARG A 513 14.55 -18.36 1.10
C ARG A 513 13.07 -18.02 1.15
N VAL A 514 12.35 -18.69 2.04
CA VAL A 514 10.90 -18.54 2.21
C VAL A 514 10.67 -17.74 3.48
N ARG A 515 10.53 -16.43 3.32
CA ARG A 515 10.46 -15.48 4.44
C ARG A 515 9.00 -15.16 4.80
N SER A 516 8.67 -15.16 6.08
CA SER A 516 7.37 -14.70 6.58
C SER A 516 7.57 -13.62 7.65
N PRO A 517 7.00 -12.43 7.51
CA PRO A 517 7.10 -11.39 8.53
C PRO A 517 6.31 -11.77 9.78
N ILE A 518 6.79 -11.30 10.94
CA ILE A 518 6.08 -11.35 12.21
C ILE A 518 5.78 -9.91 12.63
N ALA A 519 4.53 -9.61 12.94
CA ALA A 519 4.11 -8.41 13.65
C ALA A 519 3.43 -8.82 14.96
N VAL A 520 3.80 -8.17 16.05
CA VAL A 520 3.25 -8.44 17.39
C VAL A 520 2.62 -7.16 17.92
N ARG A 521 1.47 -7.29 18.57
CA ARG A 521 0.81 -6.22 19.31
C ARG A 521 0.37 -6.70 20.68
N TRP A 522 0.44 -5.80 21.66
CA TRP A 522 -0.11 -6.02 23.00
C TRP A 522 -1.32 -5.11 23.19
N VAL A 523 -2.44 -5.70 23.58
CA VAL A 523 -3.70 -4.98 23.81
C VAL A 523 -4.22 -5.39 25.18
N MET A 524 -4.27 -4.45 26.13
CA MET A 524 -4.83 -4.68 27.46
C MET A 524 -6.13 -3.90 27.69
N GLY A 525 -7.13 -4.55 28.28
CA GLY A 525 -8.40 -3.95 28.69
C GLY A 525 -9.51 -4.01 27.62
N THR A 526 -10.65 -3.38 27.89
CA THR A 526 -11.92 -3.40 27.11
C THR A 526 -11.83 -2.92 25.65
N GLN A 527 -10.63 -2.64 25.14
CA GLN A 527 -10.37 -2.49 23.70
C GLN A 527 -10.57 -3.79 22.90
N GLU A 528 -10.69 -4.95 23.56
CA GLU A 528 -11.23 -6.18 22.92
C GLU A 528 -12.60 -5.91 22.28
N ASN A 529 -13.44 -5.07 22.90
CA ASN A 529 -14.75 -4.70 22.36
C ASN A 529 -14.69 -3.58 21.31
N MET A 530 -13.65 -2.75 21.23
CA MET A 530 -13.58 -1.76 20.12
C MET A 530 -13.19 -2.41 18.78
N VAL A 531 -12.53 -3.57 18.84
CA VAL A 531 -12.22 -4.41 17.66
C VAL A 531 -13.38 -5.35 17.32
N ALA A 532 -14.15 -5.80 18.33
CA ALA A 532 -15.29 -6.70 18.14
C ALA A 532 -16.66 -6.02 17.94
N SER A 533 -16.83 -4.71 18.22
CA SER A 533 -18.14 -4.03 18.23
C SER A 533 -18.41 -3.06 17.06
N ILE A 534 -17.85 -3.28 15.86
CA ILE A 534 -18.17 -2.46 14.67
C ILE A 534 -18.54 -3.33 13.47
#